data_AF-A0A954G370-F1
#
_entry.id   AF-A0A954G370-F1
#
_cell.length_a   1.000
_cell.length_b   1.000
_cell.length_c   1.000
_cell.angle_alpha   90.00
_cell.angle_beta   90.00
_cell.angle_gamma   90.00
#
_symmetry.space_group_name_H-M   'P 1'
#
loop_
_entity.id
_entity.type
_entity.pdbx_description
1 polymer ?
#
loop_
_entity_poly.entity_id
_entity_poly.type
_entity_poly.pdbx_seq_one_letter_code
_entity_poly.pdbx_strand_id
1 'polypeptide(L)'
;LLEGGLLVVAILFVFLGNLRGALIVALAIPLSMMAAFSGMLQAGIAASLLSLGAIDFGMVVDSSVVMVENCVRRLSDSKGGDKLKIIRDAAVEVRRPTLFGELIIMIVYLPILTLEGIEGKLFRPMALTVIFALIGSMVVSMTLMPVLASFLLPRKLRDKEPLLMRLVLWIYEPLLRFAVRRKGLVMSAAALILFVTFGLIAPNLGSEFVP
;
A
#
# COMPACT_ATOMS: atom_id res chain seq x y z
N LEU A 1 -9.69 -2.42 -14.36
CA LEU A 1 -8.88 -3.39 -13.59
C LEU A 1 -7.54 -3.69 -14.28
N LEU A 2 -7.53 -4.18 -15.52
CA LEU A 2 -6.27 -4.45 -16.24
C LEU A 2 -5.37 -3.21 -16.38
N GLU A 3 -5.93 -2.08 -16.81
CA GLU A 3 -5.18 -0.81 -16.92
C GLU A 3 -4.59 -0.39 -15.57
N GLY A 4 -5.38 -0.45 -14.49
CA GLY A 4 -4.92 -0.12 -13.14
C GLY A 4 -3.78 -1.04 -12.67
N GLY A 5 -3.91 -2.35 -12.82
CA GLY A 5 -2.85 -3.30 -12.47
C GLY A 5 -1.57 -3.08 -13.28
N LEU A 6 -1.68 -2.76 -14.57
CA LEU A 6 -0.53 -2.46 -15.42
C LEU A 6 0.16 -1.16 -14.99
N LEU A 7 -0.62 -0.15 -14.61
CA LEU A 7 -0.12 1.12 -14.07
C LEU A 7 0.61 0.92 -12.74
N VAL A 8 0.07 0.10 -11.84
CA VAL A 8 0.75 -0.29 -10.59
C VAL A 8 2.09 -0.96 -10.90
N VAL A 9 2.11 -1.96 -11.79
CA VAL A 9 3.35 -2.65 -12.18
C VAL A 9 4.38 -1.67 -12.79
N ALA A 10 3.93 -0.73 -13.61
CA ALA A 10 4.78 0.29 -14.21
C ALA A 10 5.40 1.21 -13.13
N ILE A 11 4.59 1.70 -12.18
CA ILE A 11 5.07 2.52 -11.06
C ILE A 11 6.05 1.74 -10.19
N LEU A 12 5.74 0.48 -9.86
CA LEU A 12 6.63 -0.39 -9.08
C LEU A 12 7.98 -0.59 -9.76
N PHE A 13 7.98 -0.79 -11.08
CA PHE A 13 9.21 -0.92 -11.84
C PHE A 13 10.07 0.36 -11.74
N VAL A 14 9.43 1.53 -11.82
CA VAL A 14 10.11 2.82 -11.69
C VAL A 14 10.65 3.07 -10.27
N PHE A 15 9.91 2.69 -9.23
CA PHE A 15 10.29 2.89 -7.83
C PHE A 15 11.34 1.89 -7.33
N LEU A 16 11.23 0.60 -7.68
CA LEU A 16 12.20 -0.40 -7.23
C LEU A 16 13.46 -0.44 -8.10
N GLY A 17 13.38 -0.02 -9.37
CA GLY A 17 14.49 -0.13 -10.33
C GLY A 17 14.92 -1.57 -10.65
N ASN A 18 14.23 -2.57 -10.10
CA ASN A 18 14.54 -3.98 -10.19
C ASN A 18 13.34 -4.77 -10.73
N LEU A 19 13.45 -5.24 -11.98
CA LEU A 19 12.44 -6.06 -12.65
C LEU A 19 12.00 -7.26 -11.82
N ARG A 20 12.93 -7.94 -11.14
CA ARG A 20 12.59 -9.14 -10.37
C ARG A 20 11.78 -8.81 -9.13
N GLY A 21 12.14 -7.72 -8.44
CA GLY A 21 11.37 -7.23 -7.29
C GLY A 21 9.97 -6.81 -7.70
N ALA A 22 9.85 -6.04 -8.78
CA ALA A 22 8.56 -5.63 -9.32
C ALA A 22 7.68 -6.82 -9.73
N LEU A 23 8.25 -7.86 -10.35
CA LEU A 23 7.50 -9.07 -10.71
C LEU A 23 7.02 -9.86 -9.49
N ILE A 24 7.82 -9.95 -8.42
CA ILE A 24 7.41 -10.60 -7.17
C ILE A 24 6.20 -9.89 -6.56
N VAL A 25 6.25 -8.56 -6.49
CA VAL A 25 5.12 -7.76 -6.00
C VAL A 25 3.92 -7.85 -6.95
N ALA A 26 4.13 -7.88 -8.27
CA ALA A 26 3.04 -8.03 -9.24
C ALA A 26 2.26 -9.33 -9.04
N LEU A 27 2.91 -10.41 -8.59
CA LEU A 27 2.26 -11.67 -8.23
C LEU A 27 1.41 -11.56 -6.94
N ALA A 28 1.67 -10.58 -6.08
CA ALA A 28 0.87 -10.35 -4.88
C ALA A 28 -0.57 -9.92 -5.24
N ILE A 29 -0.74 -9.17 -6.33
CA ILE A 29 -2.05 -8.68 -6.80
C ILE A 29 -3.03 -9.84 -7.06
N PRO A 30 -2.75 -10.77 -8.00
CA PRO A 30 -3.69 -11.84 -8.30
C PRO A 30 -3.91 -12.77 -7.09
N LEU A 31 -2.88 -13.04 -6.29
CA LEU A 31 -3.00 -13.91 -5.13
C LEU A 31 -3.88 -13.31 -4.03
N SER A 32 -3.73 -12.02 -3.77
CA SER A 32 -4.57 -11.32 -2.79
C SER A 32 -6.00 -11.16 -3.30
N MET A 33 -6.18 -10.94 -4.61
CA MET A 33 -7.50 -10.96 -5.23
C MET A 33 -8.17 -12.33 -5.14
N MET A 34 -7.43 -13.42 -5.35
CA MET A 34 -7.97 -14.78 -5.16
C MET A 34 -8.46 -14.98 -3.73
N ALA A 35 -7.72 -14.53 -2.72
CA ALA A 35 -8.15 -14.58 -1.33
C ALA A 35 -9.41 -13.73 -1.10
N ALA A 36 -9.46 -12.51 -1.67
CA ALA A 36 -10.64 -11.64 -1.59
C ALA A 36 -11.89 -12.31 -2.19
N PHE A 37 -11.77 -12.85 -3.41
CA PHE A 37 -12.86 -13.56 -4.09
C PHE A 37 -13.31 -14.79 -3.30
N SER A 38 -12.38 -15.59 -2.77
CA SER A 38 -12.72 -16.71 -1.89
C SER A 38 -13.47 -16.27 -0.63
N GLY A 39 -13.11 -15.13 -0.04
CA GLY A 39 -13.82 -14.56 1.10
C GLY A 39 -15.22 -14.07 0.74
N MET A 40 -15.36 -13.38 -0.39
CA MET A 40 -16.65 -12.91 -0.91
C MET A 40 -17.60 -14.07 -1.22
N LEU A 41 -17.09 -15.14 -1.86
CA LEU A 41 -17.87 -16.34 -2.15
C LEU A 41 -18.39 -17.00 -0.87
N GLN A 42 -17.56 -17.11 0.16
CA GLN A 42 -17.96 -17.64 1.47
C GLN A 42 -18.97 -16.74 2.19
N ALA A 43 -18.86 -15.42 2.03
CA ALA A 43 -19.78 -14.45 2.60
C ALA A 43 -21.07 -14.25 1.78
N GLY A 44 -21.22 -14.92 0.64
CA GLY A 44 -22.37 -14.77 -0.25
C GLY A 44 -22.49 -13.39 -0.90
N ILE A 45 -21.39 -12.66 -1.03
CA ILE A 45 -21.36 -11.30 -1.58
C ILE A 45 -21.21 -11.37 -3.09
N ALA A 46 -22.14 -10.75 -3.82
CA ALA A 46 -22.04 -10.64 -5.27
C ALA A 46 -20.84 -9.77 -5.65
N ALA A 47 -20.06 -10.23 -6.63
CA ALA A 47 -18.98 -9.47 -7.25
C ALA A 47 -19.56 -8.38 -8.16
N SER A 48 -20.19 -7.38 -7.55
CA SER A 48 -20.76 -6.21 -8.24
C SER A 48 -19.68 -5.17 -8.53
N LEU A 49 -19.97 -4.25 -9.45
CA LEU A 49 -19.08 -3.14 -9.79
C LEU A 49 -18.71 -2.29 -8.56
N LEU A 50 -19.63 -2.14 -7.61
CA LEU A 50 -19.39 -1.40 -6.37
C LEU A 50 -18.40 -2.13 -5.45
N SER A 51 -18.58 -3.44 -5.26
CA SER A 51 -17.67 -4.24 -4.43
C SER A 51 -16.29 -4.42 -5.08
N LEU A 52 -16.22 -4.70 -6.38
CA LEU A 52 -14.96 -4.80 -7.13
C LEU A 52 -14.26 -3.45 -7.26
N GLY A 53 -15.01 -2.37 -7.43
CA GLY A 53 -14.51 -1.00 -7.52
C GLY A 53 -13.90 -0.50 -6.21
N ALA A 54 -14.29 -1.08 -5.07
CA ALA A 54 -13.70 -0.78 -3.78
C ALA A 54 -12.31 -1.42 -3.58
N ILE A 55 -11.91 -2.38 -4.41
CA ILE A 55 -10.57 -2.98 -4.33
C ILE A 55 -9.56 -2.00 -4.91
N ASP A 56 -8.83 -1.32 -4.03
CA ASP A 56 -7.65 -0.55 -4.40
C ASP A 56 -6.42 -1.47 -4.47
N PHE A 57 -5.86 -1.61 -5.67
CA PHE A 57 -4.62 -2.34 -5.87
C PHE A 57 -3.46 -1.78 -5.05
N GLY A 58 -3.42 -0.46 -4.82
CA GLY A 58 -2.38 0.20 -4.04
C GLY A 58 -2.30 -0.34 -2.61
N MET A 59 -3.45 -0.35 -1.91
CA MET A 59 -3.53 -0.92 -0.56
C MET A 59 -3.18 -2.42 -0.53
N VAL A 60 -3.58 -3.17 -1.56
CA VAL A 60 -3.32 -4.61 -1.63
C VAL A 60 -1.83 -4.91 -1.84
N VAL A 61 -1.08 -4.08 -2.58
CA VAL A 61 0.34 -4.33 -2.82
C VAL A 61 1.27 -3.73 -1.78
N ASP A 62 0.83 -2.74 -1.01
CA ASP A 62 1.68 -1.93 -0.12
C ASP A 62 2.57 -2.78 0.80
N SER A 63 1.99 -3.72 1.55
CA SER A 63 2.77 -4.57 2.47
C SER A 63 3.76 -5.49 1.76
N SER A 64 3.41 -5.96 0.56
CA SER A 64 4.31 -6.75 -0.29
C SER A 64 5.45 -5.90 -0.86
N VAL A 65 5.17 -4.64 -1.26
CA VAL A 65 6.18 -3.67 -1.71
C VAL A 65 7.18 -3.39 -0.60
N VAL A 66 6.69 -2.98 0.57
CA VAL A 66 7.54 -2.65 1.74
C VAL A 66 8.45 -3.83 2.10
N MET A 67 7.92 -5.06 2.04
CA MET A 67 8.72 -6.24 2.35
C MET A 67 9.79 -6.54 1.31
N VAL A 68 9.45 -6.50 0.02
CA VAL A 68 10.42 -6.75 -1.06
C VAL A 68 11.45 -5.63 -1.13
N GLU A 69 11.05 -4.37 -0.96
CA GLU A 69 11.95 -3.22 -0.91
C GLU A 69 12.93 -3.35 0.25
N ASN A 70 12.47 -3.72 1.45
CA ASN A 70 13.37 -3.91 2.57
C ASN A 70 14.34 -5.08 2.36
N CYS A 71 13.88 -6.16 1.70
CA CYS A 71 14.76 -7.26 1.30
C CYS A 71 15.83 -6.79 0.28
N VAL A 72 15.43 -5.99 -0.71
CA VAL A 72 16.36 -5.40 -1.70
C VAL A 72 17.39 -4.52 -0.99
N ARG A 73 16.95 -3.60 -0.13
CA ARG A 73 17.79 -2.67 0.64
C ARG A 73 18.79 -3.41 1.53
N ARG A 74 18.32 -4.39 2.32
CA ARG A 74 19.21 -5.18 3.20
C ARG A 74 20.21 -6.04 2.43
N LEU A 75 19.85 -6.51 1.23
CA LEU A 75 20.75 -7.26 0.34
C LEU A 75 21.76 -6.35 -0.36
N SER A 76 21.43 -5.10 -0.67
CA SER A 76 22.38 -4.16 -1.28
C SER A 76 23.38 -3.61 -0.25
N ASP A 77 22.92 -3.32 0.98
CA ASP A 77 23.78 -2.87 2.08
C ASP A 77 24.73 -3.97 2.60
N SER A 78 24.39 -5.24 2.35
CA SER A 78 25.20 -6.37 2.81
C SER A 78 26.47 -6.55 1.99
N LYS A 79 27.63 -6.53 2.66
CA LYS A 79 28.96 -6.80 2.05
C LYS A 79 29.22 -8.29 1.76
N GLY A 80 28.20 -9.15 1.88
CA GLY A 80 28.28 -10.59 1.72
C GLY A 80 27.78 -11.33 2.96
N GLY A 81 27.19 -12.51 2.77
CA GLY A 81 26.62 -13.32 3.83
C GLY A 81 25.63 -14.35 3.33
N ASP A 82 25.01 -15.08 4.25
CA ASP A 82 23.93 -16.03 3.95
C ASP A 82 22.67 -15.25 3.55
N LYS A 83 22.29 -15.36 2.27
CA LYS A 83 21.12 -14.68 1.68
C LYS A 83 19.84 -14.96 2.48
N LEU A 84 19.68 -16.18 2.99
CA LEU A 84 18.48 -16.56 3.74
C LEU A 84 18.39 -15.83 5.06
N LYS A 85 19.50 -15.64 5.76
CA LYS A 85 19.55 -14.88 7.01
C LYS A 85 19.21 -13.41 6.78
N ILE A 86 19.81 -12.80 5.75
CA ILE A 86 19.56 -11.40 5.40
C ILE A 86 18.08 -11.16 5.09
N ILE A 87 17.45 -12.02 4.29
CA ILE A 87 16.03 -11.90 3.95
C ILE A 87 15.14 -12.15 5.16
N ARG A 88 15.48 -13.14 6.00
CA ARG A 88 14.75 -13.38 7.24
C ARG A 88 14.77 -12.15 8.15
N ASP A 89 15.94 -11.56 8.35
CA ASP A 89 16.09 -10.38 9.21
C ASP A 89 15.35 -9.18 8.62
N ALA A 90 15.41 -9.01 7.30
CA ALA A 90 14.66 -7.99 6.58
C ALA A 90 13.14 -8.16 6.73
N ALA A 91 12.64 -9.40 6.64
CA ALA A 91 11.22 -9.71 6.82
C ALA A 91 10.76 -9.46 8.26
N VAL A 92 11.59 -9.80 9.26
CA VAL A 92 11.28 -9.59 10.68
C VAL A 92 11.21 -8.10 11.04
N GLU A 93 12.08 -7.27 10.46
CA GLU A 93 12.11 -5.83 10.67
C GLU A 93 10.80 -5.14 10.28
N VAL A 94 10.26 -5.47 9.09
CA VAL A 94 9.04 -4.84 8.57
C VAL A 94 7.75 -5.53 8.99
N ARG A 95 7.84 -6.74 9.58
CA ARG A 95 6.67 -7.53 9.96
C ARG A 95 5.68 -6.78 10.85
N ARG A 96 6.18 -6.09 11.88
CA ARG A 96 5.33 -5.35 12.82
C ARG A 96 4.69 -4.13 12.15
N PRO A 97 5.45 -3.20 11.52
CA PRO A 97 4.83 -2.00 10.95
C PRO A 97 3.81 -2.31 9.85
N THR A 98 4.05 -3.31 8.98
CA THR A 98 3.07 -3.66 7.93
C THR A 98 1.78 -4.23 8.51
N LEU A 99 1.89 -5.16 9.47
CA LEU A 99 0.73 -5.72 10.17
C LEU A 99 -0.10 -4.64 10.87
N PHE A 100 0.56 -3.73 11.60
CA PHE A 100 -0.13 -2.65 12.28
C PHE A 100 -0.81 -1.70 11.29
N GLY A 101 -0.16 -1.38 10.16
CA GLY A 101 -0.76 -0.57 9.10
C GLY A 101 -2.04 -1.19 8.53
N GLU A 102 -1.98 -2.46 8.14
CA GLU A 102 -3.14 -3.19 7.62
C GLU A 102 -4.26 -3.32 8.66
N LEU A 103 -3.92 -3.56 9.93
CA LEU A 103 -4.90 -3.59 11.03
C LEU A 103 -5.60 -2.24 11.21
N ILE A 104 -4.87 -1.12 11.14
CA ILE A 104 -5.48 0.21 11.24
C ILE A 104 -6.49 0.42 10.11
N ILE A 105 -6.12 0.06 8.87
CA ILE A 105 -7.03 0.17 7.72
C ILE A 105 -8.27 -0.70 7.96
N MET A 106 -8.10 -1.96 8.36
CA MET A 106 -9.25 -2.86 8.64
C MET A 106 -10.16 -2.32 9.75
N ILE A 107 -9.60 -1.74 10.82
CA ILE A 107 -10.39 -1.15 11.91
C ILE A 107 -11.22 0.04 11.41
N VAL A 108 -10.70 0.85 10.48
CA VAL A 108 -11.45 1.97 9.89
C VAL A 108 -12.67 1.48 9.08
N TYR A 109 -12.61 0.28 8.50
CA TYR A 109 -13.75 -0.32 7.79
C TYR A 109 -14.78 -1.00 8.71
N LEU A 110 -14.43 -1.29 9.97
CA LEU A 110 -15.33 -2.01 10.89
C LEU A 110 -16.59 -1.20 11.26
N PRO A 111 -16.54 0.13 11.51
CA PRO A 111 -17.74 0.94 11.71
C PRO A 111 -18.71 0.94 10.52
N ILE A 112 -18.20 0.76 9.30
CA ILE A 112 -19.06 0.70 8.11
C ILE A 112 -19.99 -0.53 8.17
N LEU A 113 -19.54 -1.60 8.83
CA LEU A 113 -20.36 -2.80 9.02
C LEU A 113 -21.55 -2.58 9.96
N THR A 114 -21.49 -1.55 10.82
CA THR A 114 -22.58 -1.21 11.74
C THR A 114 -23.62 -0.29 11.11
N LEU A 115 -23.39 0.25 9.91
CA LEU A 115 -24.37 1.10 9.23
C LEU A 115 -25.65 0.30 8.93
N GLU A 116 -26.80 0.90 9.25
CA GLU A 116 -28.13 0.36 8.96
C GLU A 116 -28.78 1.08 7.76
N GLY A 117 -29.87 0.52 7.23
CA GLY A 117 -30.62 1.14 6.13
C GLY A 117 -30.01 0.94 4.74
N ILE A 118 -30.25 1.91 3.85
CA ILE A 118 -29.83 1.86 2.43
C ILE A 118 -28.30 1.98 2.33
N GLU A 119 -27.70 2.85 3.15
CA GLU A 119 -26.25 3.02 3.24
C GLU A 119 -25.56 1.70 3.62
N GLY A 120 -26.06 1.00 4.63
CA GLY A 120 -25.51 -0.30 5.04
C GLY A 120 -25.52 -1.34 3.90
N LYS A 121 -26.59 -1.41 3.11
CA LYS A 121 -26.67 -2.36 1.97
C LYS A 121 -25.66 -2.04 0.88
N LEU A 122 -25.32 -0.77 0.71
CA LEU A 122 -24.35 -0.31 -0.30
C LEU A 122 -22.90 -0.50 0.17
N PHE A 123 -22.61 -0.11 1.41
CA PHE A 123 -21.24 -0.03 1.92
C PHE A 123 -20.74 -1.32 2.60
N ARG A 124 -21.61 -2.16 3.18
CA ARG A 124 -21.19 -3.42 3.81
C ARG A 124 -20.46 -4.37 2.83
N PRO A 125 -20.96 -4.62 1.61
CA PRO A 125 -20.26 -5.45 0.63
C PRO A 125 -18.88 -4.88 0.28
N MET A 126 -18.77 -3.55 0.13
CA MET A 126 -17.50 -2.88 -0.17
C MET A 126 -16.49 -3.08 0.97
N ALA A 127 -16.89 -2.81 2.21
CA ALA A 127 -16.02 -2.95 3.38
C ALA A 127 -15.52 -4.39 3.57
N LEU A 128 -16.41 -5.39 3.45
CA LEU A 128 -16.03 -6.80 3.57
C LEU A 128 -15.05 -7.23 2.47
N THR A 129 -15.25 -6.75 1.25
CA THR A 129 -14.35 -7.04 0.12
C THR A 129 -12.92 -6.54 0.41
N VAL A 130 -12.80 -5.31 0.91
CA VAL A 130 -11.50 -4.72 1.29
C VAL A 130 -10.86 -5.49 2.45
N ILE A 131 -11.64 -5.83 3.49
CA ILE A 131 -11.11 -6.60 4.63
C ILE A 131 -10.57 -7.97 4.17
N PHE A 132 -11.31 -8.70 3.32
CA PHE A 132 -10.82 -9.98 2.80
C PHE A 132 -9.58 -9.83 1.94
N ALA A 133 -9.50 -8.78 1.11
CA ALA A 133 -8.32 -8.48 0.31
C ALA A 133 -7.09 -8.15 1.17
N LEU A 134 -7.27 -7.35 2.23
CA LEU A 134 -6.20 -7.00 3.17
C LEU A 134 -5.73 -8.22 3.97
N ILE A 135 -6.64 -9.07 4.45
CA ILE A 135 -6.26 -10.33 5.13
C ILE A 135 -5.47 -11.22 4.17
N GLY A 136 -5.92 -11.34 2.92
CA GLY A 136 -5.22 -12.09 1.88
C GLY A 136 -3.82 -11.54 1.62
N SER A 137 -3.71 -10.22 1.45
CA SER A 137 -2.42 -9.54 1.25
C SER A 137 -1.49 -9.70 2.44
N MET A 138 -1.99 -9.57 3.66
CA MET A 138 -1.25 -9.78 4.90
C MET A 138 -0.62 -11.18 4.94
N VAL A 139 -1.41 -12.21 4.62
CA VAL A 139 -0.91 -13.60 4.59
C VAL A 139 0.14 -13.76 3.49
N VAL A 140 -0.12 -13.26 2.30
CA VAL A 140 0.78 -13.36 1.14
C VAL A 140 2.09 -12.62 1.39
N SER A 141 2.03 -11.41 1.94
CA SER A 141 3.20 -10.59 2.24
C SER A 141 4.07 -11.25 3.30
N MET A 142 3.49 -11.80 4.37
CA MET A 142 4.30 -12.40 5.44
C MET A 142 4.87 -13.78 5.12
N THR A 143 4.22 -14.54 4.24
CA THR A 143 4.59 -15.94 3.97
C THR A 143 5.29 -16.09 2.62
N LEU A 144 4.63 -15.66 1.55
CA LEU A 144 5.07 -15.94 0.20
C LEU A 144 6.15 -14.95 -0.28
N MET A 145 6.03 -13.66 0.06
CA MET A 145 6.98 -12.65 -0.42
C MET A 145 8.43 -12.89 0.05
N PRO A 146 8.73 -13.24 1.33
CA PRO A 146 10.07 -13.58 1.76
C PRO A 146 10.63 -14.79 1.02
N VAL A 147 9.78 -15.80 0.79
CA VAL A 147 10.16 -17.03 0.09
C VAL A 147 10.50 -16.71 -1.36
N LEU A 148 9.61 -16.03 -2.09
CA LEU A 148 9.86 -15.60 -3.47
C LEU A 148 11.10 -14.69 -3.55
N ALA A 149 11.29 -13.80 -2.59
CA ALA A 149 12.49 -12.97 -2.51
C ALA A 149 13.77 -13.82 -2.39
N SER A 150 13.72 -14.87 -1.57
CA SER A 150 14.83 -15.80 -1.37
C SER A 150 15.19 -16.62 -2.61
N PHE A 151 14.24 -16.91 -3.49
CA PHE A 151 14.49 -17.62 -4.75
C PHE A 151 14.88 -16.68 -5.90
N LEU A 152 14.15 -15.59 -6.09
CA LEU A 152 14.21 -14.77 -7.32
C LEU A 152 15.24 -13.62 -7.26
N LEU A 153 15.49 -13.03 -6.08
CA LEU A 153 16.46 -11.91 -6.00
C LEU A 153 17.91 -12.40 -6.24
N PRO A 154 18.74 -11.62 -6.93
CA PRO A 154 20.16 -11.96 -7.07
C PRO A 154 20.91 -11.83 -5.73
N ARG A 155 21.99 -12.60 -5.55
CA ARG A 155 22.84 -12.57 -4.34
C ARG A 155 23.58 -11.25 -4.14
N LYS A 156 23.80 -10.48 -5.20
CA LYS A 156 24.39 -9.14 -5.17
C LYS A 156 23.49 -8.23 -5.98
N LEU A 157 22.90 -7.24 -5.32
CA LEU A 157 22.23 -6.13 -5.98
C LEU A 157 23.27 -5.02 -6.09
N ARG A 158 23.50 -4.54 -7.31
CA ARG A 158 24.28 -3.31 -7.49
C ARG A 158 23.38 -2.16 -7.06
N ASP A 159 23.84 -1.35 -6.10
CA ASP A 159 23.21 -0.07 -5.71
C ASP A 159 23.11 0.84 -6.93
N LYS A 160 22.02 0.71 -7.66
CA LYS A 160 21.50 1.77 -8.50
C LYS A 160 20.16 2.12 -7.92
N GLU A 161 20.17 3.02 -6.96
CA GLU A 161 18.97 3.79 -6.65
C GLU A 161 18.36 4.26 -7.98
N PRO A 162 17.05 4.05 -8.19
CA PRO A 162 16.40 4.50 -9.40
C PRO A 162 16.64 6.01 -9.60
N LEU A 163 16.87 6.43 -10.84
CA LEU A 163 17.11 7.83 -11.18
C LEU A 163 15.98 8.75 -10.68
N LEU A 164 14.74 8.24 -10.70
CA LEU A 164 13.58 8.95 -10.17
C LEU A 164 13.72 9.20 -8.65
N MET A 165 14.11 8.19 -7.87
CA MET A 165 14.23 8.32 -6.42
C MET A 165 15.28 9.37 -6.04
N ARG A 166 16.41 9.42 -6.77
CA ARG A 166 17.43 10.47 -6.58
C ARG A 166 16.88 11.86 -6.86
N LEU A 167 16.10 12.03 -7.92
CA LEU A 167 15.49 13.31 -8.25
C LEU A 167 14.45 13.74 -7.21
N VAL A 168 13.62 12.79 -6.73
CA VAL A 168 12.64 13.03 -5.66
C VAL A 168 13.34 13.46 -4.37
N LEU A 169 14.39 12.74 -3.95
CA LEU A 169 15.15 13.07 -2.75
C LEU A 169 15.87 14.41 -2.86
N TRP A 170 16.40 14.75 -4.04
CA TRP A 170 17.05 16.04 -4.28
C TRP A 170 16.10 17.23 -4.10
N ILE A 171 14.81 17.07 -4.39
CA ILE A 171 13.77 18.09 -4.16
C ILE A 171 13.24 18.02 -2.72
N TYR A 172 13.04 16.81 -2.20
CA TYR A 172 12.47 16.58 -0.88
C TYR A 172 13.38 17.06 0.25
N GLU A 173 14.68 16.75 0.21
CA GLU A 173 15.63 17.15 1.25
C GLU A 173 15.69 18.67 1.52
N PRO A 174 15.84 19.56 0.52
CA PRO A 174 15.87 20.99 0.77
C PRO A 174 14.52 21.52 1.28
N LEU A 175 13.38 21.00 0.77
CA LEU A 175 12.06 21.35 1.29
C LEU A 175 11.88 20.93 2.74
N LEU A 176 12.30 19.71 3.09
CA LEU A 176 12.21 19.20 4.46
C LEU A 176 13.06 20.07 5.41
N ARG A 177 14.30 20.38 5.01
CA ARG A 177 15.18 21.26 5.81
C ARG A 177 14.58 22.66 5.98
N PHE A 178 13.96 23.21 4.94
CA PHE A 178 13.24 24.48 5.02
C PHE A 178 12.04 24.40 5.98
N ALA A 179 11.23 23.34 5.87
CA ALA A 179 10.04 23.14 6.67
C ALA A 179 10.36 23.00 8.17
N VAL A 180 11.38 22.20 8.50
CA VAL A 180 11.84 22.02 9.89
C VAL A 180 12.44 23.32 10.45
N ARG A 181 13.22 24.06 9.64
CA ARG A 181 13.82 25.33 10.07
C ARG A 181 12.78 26.43 10.31
N ARG A 182 11.71 26.46 9.51
CA ARG A 182 10.62 27.45 9.61
C ARG A 182 9.31 26.83 10.08
N LYS A 183 9.37 25.98 11.12
CA LYS A 183 8.19 25.27 11.68
C LYS A 183 6.99 26.18 11.94
N GLY A 184 7.20 27.39 12.45
CA GLY A 184 6.12 28.34 12.74
C GLY A 184 5.37 28.77 11.48
N LEU A 185 6.09 29.09 10.42
CA LEU A 185 5.52 29.49 9.13
C LEU A 185 4.74 28.34 8.48
N VAL A 186 5.32 27.13 8.50
CA VAL A 186 4.66 25.95 7.94
C VAL A 186 3.40 25.60 8.71
N MET A 187 3.45 25.62 10.05
CA MET A 187 2.27 25.35 10.88
C MET A 187 1.20 26.44 10.69
N SER A 188 1.57 27.72 10.59
CA SER A 188 0.60 28.78 10.33
C SER A 188 -0.02 28.68 8.94
N ALA A 189 0.78 28.31 7.92
CA ALA A 189 0.28 28.10 6.57
C ALA A 189 -0.67 26.88 6.52
N ALA A 190 -0.32 25.77 7.16
CA ALA A 190 -1.18 24.60 7.27
C ALA A 190 -2.50 24.91 8.01
N ALA A 191 -2.43 25.65 9.11
CA ALA A 191 -3.60 26.10 9.85
C ALA A 191 -4.49 27.03 9.01
N LEU A 192 -3.89 27.97 8.27
CA LEU A 192 -4.60 28.86 7.36
C LEU A 192 -5.31 28.07 6.24
N ILE A 193 -4.61 27.10 5.63
CA ILE A 193 -5.20 26.25 4.59
C ILE A 193 -6.38 25.45 5.13
N LEU A 194 -6.25 24.86 6.32
CA LEU A 194 -7.34 24.15 6.97
C LEU A 194 -8.52 25.08 7.24
N PHE A 195 -8.25 26.28 7.79
CA PHE A 195 -9.27 27.26 8.10
C PHE A 195 -10.01 27.74 6.84
N VAL A 196 -9.29 28.03 5.75
CA VAL A 196 -9.87 28.42 4.47
C VAL A 196 -10.71 27.29 3.88
N THR A 197 -10.19 26.06 3.90
CA THR A 197 -10.89 24.90 3.33
C THR A 197 -12.20 24.63 4.09
N PHE A 198 -12.16 24.57 5.42
CA PHE A 198 -13.36 24.31 6.23
C PHE A 198 -14.30 25.51 6.32
N GLY A 199 -13.77 26.73 6.29
CA GLY A 199 -14.57 27.95 6.46
C GLY A 199 -15.25 28.44 5.20
N LEU A 200 -14.63 28.26 4.03
CA LEU A 200 -15.13 28.83 2.76
C LEU A 200 -15.53 27.77 1.74
N ILE A 201 -14.84 26.63 1.69
CA ILE A 201 -15.08 25.61 0.65
C ILE A 201 -16.14 24.63 1.14
N ALA A 202 -15.95 24.03 2.32
CA ALA A 202 -16.86 23.00 2.86
C ALA A 202 -18.35 23.41 2.91
N PRO A 203 -18.73 24.66 3.28
CA PRO A 203 -20.13 25.06 3.31
C PRO A 203 -20.79 25.17 1.92
N ASN A 204 -19.98 25.30 0.87
CA ASN A 204 -20.45 25.47 -0.50
C ASN A 204 -20.48 24.14 -1.29
N LEU A 205 -20.10 23.01 -0.68
CA LEU A 205 -20.29 21.70 -1.29
C LEU A 205 -21.76 21.30 -1.19
N GLY A 206 -22.40 21.05 -2.34
CA GLY A 206 -23.73 20.46 -2.40
C GLY A 206 -23.74 19.05 -1.82
N SER A 207 -24.84 18.67 -1.17
CA SER A 207 -25.05 17.31 -0.67
C SER A 207 -25.84 16.50 -1.68
N GLU A 208 -25.19 15.61 -2.42
CA GLU A 208 -25.86 14.60 -3.25
C GLU A 208 -25.64 13.21 -2.64
N PHE A 209 -26.71 12.41 -2.58
CA PHE A 209 -26.72 11.11 -1.89
C PHE A 209 -26.00 10.01 -2.70
N VAL A 210 -26.11 10.03 -4.03
CA VAL A 210 -25.38 9.19 -4.98
C VAL A 210 -25.24 9.99 -6.28
N PRO A 211 -24.07 10.00 -6.95
CA PRO A 211 -23.90 10.63 -8.26
C PRO A 211 -24.67 9.90 -9.39
#